data_AF-T1GYC2-F1
#
_entry.id   AF-T1GYC2-F1
#
_cell.length_a   1.000
_cell.length_b   1.000
_cell.length_c   1.000
_cell.angle_alpha   90.00
_cell.angle_beta   90.00
_cell.angle_gamma   90.00
#
_symmetry.space_group_name_H-M   'P 1'
#
loop_
_entity.id
_entity.type
_entity.pdbx_description
1 polymer ?
#
loop_
_entity_poly.entity_id
_entity_poly.type
_entity_poly.pdbx_seq_one_letter_code
_entity_poly.pdbx_strand_id
1 'polypeptide(L)'
;MGLGKTLQCLSVCKSLLKPNRVLQRILIVTPSSLTGNWNNEINKWLKTDRLFAYIVEGRTNIKDYSNQLHLPFVIVSYEMLLSNLEDFKQVHFDLLILDEGHRLKNKSTKIVQGLEET
;
A
#
# COMPACT_ATOMS: atom_id res chain seq x y z
N MET A 1 -9.01 -16.28 4.59
CA MET A 1 -8.48 -17.66 4.39
C MET A 1 -7.00 -17.71 4.74
N GLY A 2 -6.62 -18.59 5.67
CA GLY A 2 -5.31 -18.65 6.34
C GLY A 2 -4.13 -19.23 5.54
N LEU A 3 -4.12 -19.10 4.21
CA LEU A 3 -3.07 -19.62 3.32
C LEU A 3 -1.79 -18.77 3.30
N GLY A 4 -1.68 -17.72 4.14
CA GLY A 4 -0.49 -16.89 4.21
C GLY A 4 -0.23 -15.99 3.00
N LYS A 5 -1.27 -15.63 2.23
CA LYS A 5 -1.14 -14.76 1.03
C LYS A 5 -0.43 -13.43 1.33
N THR A 6 -0.71 -12.83 2.49
CA THR A 6 -0.05 -11.59 2.93
C THR A 6 1.46 -11.79 3.04
N LEU A 7 1.91 -12.87 3.69
CA LEU A 7 3.34 -13.18 3.82
C LEU A 7 3.99 -13.46 2.45
N GLN A 8 3.31 -14.19 1.57
CA GLN A 8 3.80 -14.43 0.21
C GLN A 8 3.99 -13.11 -0.54
N CYS A 9 3.01 -12.21 -0.47
CA CYS A 9 3.08 -10.88 -1.08
C CYS A 9 4.22 -10.02 -0.49
N LEU A 10 4.35 -9.97 0.83
CA LEU A 10 5.43 -9.25 1.50
C LEU A 10 6.81 -9.80 1.16
N SER A 11 6.93 -11.11 0.94
CA SER A 11 8.19 -11.75 0.54
C SER A 11 8.62 -11.29 -0.87
N VAL A 12 7.67 -11.20 -1.80
CA VAL A 12 7.93 -10.63 -3.15
C VAL A 12 8.34 -9.17 -3.04
N CYS A 13 7.60 -8.36 -2.28
CA CYS A 13 7.92 -6.94 -2.06
C CYS A 13 9.34 -6.76 -1.49
N LYS A 14 9.70 -7.52 -0.46
CA LYS A 14 11.03 -7.50 0.15
C LYS A 14 12.13 -7.82 -0.86
N SER A 15 11.90 -8.81 -1.73
CA SER A 15 12.84 -9.18 -2.78
C SER A 15 13.06 -8.05 -3.79
N LEU A 16 11.99 -7.33 -4.14
CA LEU A 16 12.04 -6.25 -5.13
C LEU A 16 12.55 -4.90 -4.57
N LEU A 17 12.48 -4.69 -3.25
CA LEU A 17 13.02 -3.52 -2.55
C LEU A 17 14.55 -3.57 -2.35
N LYS A 18 15.19 -4.73 -2.45
CA LYS A 18 16.64 -4.96 -2.22
C LYS A 18 17.30 -5.60 -3.45
N PRO A 19 18.64 -5.56 -3.61
CA PRO A 19 19.55 -4.42 -3.52
C PRO A 19 19.47 -3.49 -4.75
N ASN A 20 18.91 -3.97 -5.88
CA ASN A 20 18.81 -3.19 -7.13
C ASN A 20 17.59 -2.26 -7.19
N ARG A 21 16.76 -2.25 -6.13
CA ARG A 21 15.76 -1.21 -5.87
C ARG A 21 14.79 -0.97 -7.02
N VAL A 22 14.29 -2.07 -7.60
CA VAL A 22 13.29 -2.05 -8.69
C VAL A 22 12.01 -1.34 -8.24
N LEU A 23 11.63 -1.51 -6.98
CA LEU A 23 10.53 -0.77 -6.35
C LEU A 23 11.09 0.17 -5.27
N GLN A 24 10.48 1.34 -5.10
CA GLN A 24 10.70 2.27 -3.99
C GLN A 24 9.44 2.43 -3.12
N ARG A 25 8.27 2.50 -3.75
CA ARG A 25 7.00 2.87 -3.14
C ARG A 25 5.91 1.90 -3.56
N ILE A 26 5.32 1.25 -2.57
CA ILE A 26 4.33 0.19 -2.72
C ILE A 26 3.04 0.66 -2.05
N LEU A 27 1.96 0.75 -2.83
CA LEU A 27 0.64 1.09 -2.33
C LEU A 27 -0.16 -0.18 -2.04
N ILE A 28 -0.60 -0.34 -0.79
CA ILE A 28 -1.46 -1.43 -0.34
C ILE A 28 -2.85 -0.85 -0.07
N VAL A 29 -3.84 -1.31 -0.82
CA VAL A 29 -5.24 -0.91 -0.68
C VAL A 29 -6.04 -2.09 -0.15
N THR A 30 -6.75 -1.86 0.93
CA THR A 30 -7.41 -2.92 1.70
C THR A 30 -8.75 -2.43 2.28
N PRO A 31 -9.68 -3.30 2.69
CA PRO A 31 -10.78 -2.87 3.56
C PRO A 31 -10.25 -2.15 4.81
N SER A 32 -10.97 -1.15 5.29
CA SER A 32 -10.58 -0.34 6.47
C SER A 32 -10.30 -1.19 7.71
N SER A 33 -11.02 -2.30 7.90
CA SER A 33 -10.81 -3.24 9.01
C SER A 33 -9.49 -4.01 8.96
N LEU A 34 -8.78 -3.98 7.83
CA LEU A 34 -7.57 -4.79 7.60
C LEU A 34 -6.28 -3.95 7.50
N THR A 35 -6.36 -2.62 7.52
CA THR A 35 -5.17 -1.74 7.48
C THR A 35 -4.21 -2.04 8.64
N GLY A 36 -4.74 -2.15 9.86
CA GLY A 36 -3.98 -2.52 11.05
C GLY A 36 -3.37 -3.92 10.96
N ASN A 37 -4.08 -4.88 10.37
CA ASN A 37 -3.56 -6.23 10.17
C ASN A 37 -2.35 -6.24 9.21
N TRP A 38 -2.44 -5.51 8.09
CA TRP A 38 -1.31 -5.34 7.17
C TRP A 38 -0.10 -4.70 7.84
N ASN A 39 -0.32 -3.64 8.63
CA ASN A 39 0.77 -3.03 9.40
C ASN A 39 1.41 -4.02 10.39
N ASN A 40 0.60 -4.82 11.09
CA ASN A 40 1.10 -5.84 12.01
C ASN A 40 1.93 -6.92 11.29
N GLU A 41 1.49 -7.39 10.13
CA GLU A 41 2.22 -8.38 9.33
C GLU A 41 3.55 -7.80 8.79
N ILE A 42 3.56 -6.55 8.32
CA ILE A 42 4.81 -5.87 7.92
C ILE A 42 5.78 -5.77 9.10
N ASN A 43 5.29 -5.32 10.26
CA ASN A 43 6.11 -5.22 11.47
C ASN A 43 6.60 -6.58 11.96
N LYS A 44 5.80 -7.64 11.80
CA LYS A 44 6.16 -8.99 12.20
C LYS A 44 7.28 -9.56 11.34
N TRP A 45 7.20 -9.39 10.02
CA TRP A 45 8.08 -10.07 9.08
C TRP A 45 9.24 -9.23 8.55
N LEU A 46 9.10 -7.91 8.52
CA LEU A 46 10.04 -7.00 7.83
C LEU A 46 10.73 -5.98 8.75
N LYS A 47 10.38 -5.95 10.04
CA LYS A 47 11.00 -5.02 11.02
C LYS A 47 12.51 -5.20 11.16
N THR A 48 13.01 -6.43 11.07
CA THR A 48 14.46 -6.71 11.11
C THR A 48 15.21 -6.12 9.92
N ASP A 49 14.52 -5.97 8.78
CA ASP A 49 15.03 -5.31 7.58
C ASP A 49 14.85 -3.78 7.61
N ARG A 50 14.30 -3.22 8.71
CA ARG A 50 13.94 -1.81 8.86
C ARG A 50 12.94 -1.31 7.82
N LEU A 51 12.06 -2.18 7.35
CA LEU A 51 10.95 -1.81 6.47
C LEU A 51 9.69 -1.64 7.30
N PHE A 52 9.04 -0.50 7.15
CA PHE A 52 7.82 -0.13 7.87
C PHE A 52 6.80 0.47 6.90
N ALA A 53 5.56 0.61 7.37
CA ALA A 53 4.47 1.17 6.60
C ALA A 53 4.07 2.56 7.11
N TYR A 54 3.72 3.43 6.18
CA TYR A 54 2.96 4.65 6.43
C TYR A 54 1.47 4.35 6.25
N ILE A 55 0.67 4.61 7.28
CA ILE A 55 -0.78 4.35 7.24
C ILE A 55 -1.49 5.67 6.98
N VAL A 56 -2.31 5.71 5.93
CA VAL A 56 -3.19 6.85 5.61
C VAL A 56 -4.57 6.58 6.19
N GLU A 57 -4.90 7.29 7.26
CA GLU A 57 -6.17 7.21 7.99
C GLU A 57 -6.57 8.61 8.48
N GLY A 58 -7.74 8.80 9.11
CA GLY A 58 -8.34 10.13 9.33
C GLY A 58 -7.48 11.22 10.00
N ARG A 59 -6.32 10.91 10.60
CA ARG A 59 -5.35 11.88 11.15
C ARG A 59 -4.09 12.09 10.30
N THR A 60 -3.82 11.19 9.36
CA THR A 60 -2.62 11.15 8.52
C THR A 60 -3.01 11.26 7.05
N ASN A 61 -2.39 12.19 6.33
CA ASN A 61 -2.70 12.41 4.92
C ASN A 61 -1.54 11.95 4.04
N ILE A 62 -1.85 11.46 2.84
CA ILE A 62 -0.84 11.14 1.83
C ILE A 62 0.06 12.35 1.48
N LYS A 63 -0.40 13.60 1.66
CA LYS A 63 0.46 14.80 1.49
C LYS A 63 1.69 14.79 2.39
N ASP A 64 1.54 14.29 3.61
CA ASP A 64 2.62 14.25 4.61
C ASP A 64 3.63 13.12 4.31
N TYR A 65 3.28 12.21 3.41
CA TYR A 65 4.15 11.09 3.00
C TYR A 65 5.43 11.56 2.29
N SER A 66 5.44 12.78 1.73
CA SER A 66 6.65 13.43 1.19
C SER A 66 7.80 13.51 2.20
N ASN A 67 7.48 13.60 3.51
CA ASN A 67 8.48 13.58 4.59
C ASN A 67 8.84 12.15 5.07
N GLN A 68 8.17 11.14 4.54
CA GLN A 68 8.23 9.75 4.97
C GLN A 68 8.71 8.80 3.84
N LEU A 69 9.43 9.33 2.85
CA LEU A 69 9.92 8.56 1.68
C LEU A 69 10.82 7.35 2.03
N HIS A 70 11.33 7.29 3.26
CA HIS A 70 12.08 6.15 3.77
C HIS A 70 11.18 4.94 4.10
N LEU A 71 9.85 5.13 4.14
CA LEU A 71 8.84 4.10 4.37
C LEU A 71 8.33 3.58 3.02
N PRO A 72 8.73 2.38 2.57
CA PRO A 72 8.40 1.92 1.23
C PRO A 72 6.95 1.47 1.07
N PHE A 73 6.26 1.14 2.18
CA PHE A 73 4.87 0.70 2.13
C PHE A 73 3.95 1.85 2.52
N VAL A 74 2.91 2.10 1.72
CA VAL A 74 1.79 2.96 2.06
C VAL A 74 0.54 2.11 2.16
N ILE A 75 -0.16 2.15 3.29
CA ILE A 75 -1.40 1.40 3.51
C ILE A 75 -2.56 2.39 3.57
N VAL A 76 -3.61 2.12 2.79
CA VAL A 76 -4.82 2.94 2.77
C VAL A 76 -6.07 2.07 2.61
N SER A 77 -7.21 2.55 3.12
CA SER A 77 -8.48 1.90 2.82
C SER A 77 -9.02 2.29 1.44
N TYR A 78 -9.90 1.48 0.87
CA TYR A 78 -10.58 1.82 -0.38
C TYR A 78 -11.35 3.15 -0.29
N GLU A 79 -12.01 3.40 0.83
CA GLU A 79 -12.79 4.62 1.06
C GLU A 79 -11.89 5.87 1.15
N MET A 80 -10.77 5.77 1.88
CA MET A 80 -9.81 6.87 2.01
C MET A 80 -9.11 7.16 0.69
N LEU A 81 -8.72 6.12 -0.06
CA LEU A 81 -8.10 6.30 -1.38
C LEU A 81 -9.02 7.04 -2.35
N LEU A 82 -10.31 6.65 -2.40
CA LEU A 82 -11.29 7.31 -3.26
C LEU A 82 -11.55 8.76 -2.84
N SER A 83 -11.55 9.04 -1.54
CA SER A 83 -11.79 10.39 -1.01
C SER A 83 -10.62 11.34 -1.26
N ASN A 84 -9.40 10.79 -1.42
CA ASN A 84 -8.16 11.54 -1.58
C ASN A 84 -7.45 11.24 -2.91
N LEU A 85 -8.18 10.77 -3.93
CA LEU A 85 -7.59 10.24 -5.16
C LEU A 85 -6.63 11.22 -5.84
N GLU A 86 -6.98 12.50 -5.87
CA GLU A 86 -6.15 13.56 -6.46
C GLU A 86 -4.82 13.78 -5.72
N ASP A 87 -4.79 13.55 -4.41
CA ASP A 87 -3.56 13.64 -3.62
C ASP A 87 -2.68 12.40 -3.85
N PHE A 88 -3.31 11.21 -4.03
CA PHE A 88 -2.59 9.98 -4.35
C PHE A 88 -1.96 10.00 -5.75
N LYS A 89 -2.61 10.64 -6.73
CA LYS A 89 -2.04 10.87 -8.07
C LYS A 89 -0.74 11.67 -8.05
N GLN A 90 -0.53 12.52 -7.05
CA GLN A 90 0.71 13.30 -6.95
C GLN A 90 1.91 12.45 -6.49
N VAL A 91 1.67 11.20 -6.07
CA VAL A 91 2.71 10.28 -5.62
C VAL A 91 2.82 9.12 -6.60
N HIS A 92 3.98 8.97 -7.23
CA HIS A 92 4.24 7.83 -8.10
C HIS A 92 4.47 6.56 -7.28
N PHE A 93 3.67 5.52 -7.50
CA PHE A 93 3.82 4.21 -6.86
C PHE A 93 4.30 3.17 -7.86
N ASP A 94 5.30 2.37 -7.49
CA ASP A 94 5.88 1.36 -8.38
C ASP A 94 5.08 0.04 -8.37
N LEU A 95 4.31 -0.21 -7.31
CA LEU A 95 3.49 -1.41 -7.17
C LEU A 95 2.19 -1.12 -6.41
N LEU A 96 1.07 -1.57 -6.98
CA LEU A 96 -0.25 -1.54 -6.37
C LEU A 96 -0.67 -2.96 -5.92
N ILE A 97 -1.01 -3.10 -4.64
CA ILE A 97 -1.53 -4.33 -4.05
C ILE A 97 -2.98 -4.08 -3.64
N LEU A 98 -3.91 -4.86 -4.21
CA LEU A 98 -5.33 -4.78 -3.91
C LEU A 98 -5.76 -6.01 -3.09
N ASP A 99 -5.96 -5.82 -1.79
CA ASP A 99 -6.50 -6.87 -0.93
C ASP A 99 -8.02 -6.96 -1.09
N GLU A 100 -8.54 -8.19 -1.08
CA GLU A 100 -9.97 -8.47 -1.31
C GLU A 100 -10.50 -7.84 -2.64
N GLY A 101 -9.66 -7.74 -3.67
CA GLY A 101 -9.95 -7.02 -4.92
C GLY A 101 -11.19 -7.49 -5.69
N HIS A 102 -11.71 -8.69 -5.41
CA HIS A 102 -13.00 -9.15 -5.93
C HIS A 102 -14.17 -8.25 -5.51
N ARG A 103 -14.04 -7.50 -4.40
CA ARG A 103 -15.01 -6.49 -3.95
C ARG A 103 -15.09 -5.28 -4.89
N LEU A 104 -14.13 -5.14 -5.80
CA LEU A 104 -13.97 -3.96 -6.64
C LEU A 104 -14.63 -4.05 -8.02
N LYS A 105 -15.47 -5.06 -8.31
CA LYS A 105 -16.01 -5.32 -9.67
C LYS A 105 -16.51 -4.09 -10.48
N ASN A 106 -16.96 -3.00 -9.84
CA ASN A 106 -17.30 -1.73 -10.51
C ASN A 106 -16.47 -0.50 -10.06
N LYS A 107 -15.71 -0.61 -8.95
CA LYS A 107 -14.92 0.50 -8.38
C LYS A 107 -13.43 0.41 -8.70
N SER A 108 -12.93 -0.77 -9.07
CA SER A 108 -11.53 -0.99 -9.48
C SER A 108 -11.18 -0.12 -10.66
N THR A 109 -12.08 0.02 -11.64
CA THR A 109 -11.81 0.84 -12.83
C THR A 109 -11.48 2.27 -12.44
N LYS A 110 -12.25 2.91 -11.54
CA LYS A 110 -11.95 4.28 -11.12
C LYS A 110 -10.64 4.41 -10.34
N ILE A 111 -10.30 3.43 -9.51
CA ILE A 111 -9.06 3.44 -8.72
C ILE A 111 -7.85 3.18 -9.62
N VAL A 112 -7.91 2.12 -10.43
CA VAL A 112 -6.83 1.72 -11.34
C VAL A 112 -6.62 2.78 -12.42
N GLN A 113 -7.69 3.21 -13.10
CA GLN A 113 -7.63 4.27 -14.10
C GLN A 113 -7.18 5.60 -13.49
N GLY A 114 -7.58 5.88 -12.25
CA GLY A 114 -7.11 7.07 -11.52
C GLY A 114 -5.63 7.03 -11.12
N LEU A 115 -5.00 5.86 -11.09
CA LEU A 115 -3.59 5.67 -10.71
C LEU A 115 -2.69 5.30 -11.91
N GLU A 116 -3.25 4.88 -13.05
CA GLU A 116 -2.51 4.60 -14.29
C GLU A 116 -2.12 5.86 -15.07
N GLU A 117 -2.73 7.01 -14.78
CA GLU A 117 -2.51 8.28 -15.47
C GLU A 117 -1.29 9.09 -14.97
N THR A 118 -0.41 8.52 -14.14
CA THR A 118 0.72 9.19 -13.45
C THR A 118 2.05 8.50 -13.63
#